data_AF-A0A2D6NEV5-F1
#
_entry.id   AF-A0A2D6NEV5-F1
#
_cell.length_a   1.000
_cell.length_b   1.000
_cell.length_c   1.000
_cell.angle_alpha   90.00
_cell.angle_beta   90.00
_cell.angle_gamma   90.00
#
_symmetry.space_group_name_H-M   'P 1'
#
loop_
_entity.id
_entity.type
_entity.pdbx_description
1 polymer ?
#
loop_
_entity_poly.entity_id
_entity_poly.type
_entity_poly.pdbx_seq_one_letter_code
_entity_poly.pdbx_strand_id
1 'polypeptide(L)'
;MMKQSYKLILIFIILFHTINSLIVIFQDNTPMIYDIGDAFFESKLLLESFMSGRINNILSTINNIGIPFNPPFPKLGSVLFYFIFGFNNDIAIFINLLFFTLLTISTYYLGKKIKDEQTGLIAAIITSFIPGIYSFSRIYLPTIILTSTIIIITTLLLYSKNLKSTKISKLLGISLFLGIWTKITFGIYFLAILTGYLFSKEVKFNRLLTKKAILNILIIIIIIIPAFFFWYFQKIDLIYTYGQETDKEFKSRDFDYKVFDSQNLKVYYRLIKNNIFFGSHFFYIISFLAIIGLILNSKFKLVIILGIIIPIIFFSLIMPQNSRYILPIIPLVAISASITLRKIISNKLFVGKKLLITIIIIIILINQFMFLKYKETYNSKNDLQEHIERGMIKARNITDSGQIMFNIINKNDDYPGGTIFIIPSFSGENLLIQYNNNQGKIYDIYSLIFCIGGKPRSRCSDTKKYESEFYEYILSGERICKSEFVITLNETYNHNLFGLAPEPVVRNSQKINSMIEKNIKNFENCKKNYTLIKKFNIWREDFGKYNLLIYKKTLI
;
A
#
# COMPACT_ATOMS: atom_id res chain seq x y z
N MET A 1 -29.43 -31.95 -2.39
CA MET A 1 -29.72 -30.53 -2.65
C MET A 1 -28.94 -29.54 -1.76
N MET A 2 -28.93 -29.65 -0.41
CA MET A 2 -28.33 -28.60 0.45
C MET A 2 -26.86 -28.21 0.17
N LYS A 3 -25.99 -29.13 -0.31
CA LYS A 3 -24.57 -28.83 -0.58
C LYS A 3 -24.35 -27.89 -1.78
N GLN A 4 -25.22 -27.94 -2.79
CA GLN A 4 -25.10 -27.08 -3.97
C GLN A 4 -25.38 -25.61 -3.60
N SER A 5 -26.32 -25.39 -2.68
CA SER A 5 -26.71 -24.06 -2.21
C SER A 5 -25.54 -23.28 -1.56
N TYR A 6 -24.66 -23.92 -0.77
CA TYR A 6 -23.56 -23.19 -0.12
C TYR A 6 -22.55 -22.62 -1.12
N LYS A 7 -22.25 -23.35 -2.21
CA LYS A 7 -21.34 -22.87 -3.26
C LYS A 7 -21.95 -21.70 -4.03
N LEU A 8 -23.25 -21.76 -4.32
CA LEU A 8 -23.96 -20.67 -4.99
C LEU A 8 -23.96 -19.41 -4.13
N ILE A 9 -24.21 -19.53 -2.81
CA ILE A 9 -24.14 -18.39 -1.89
C ILE A 9 -22.72 -17.82 -1.84
N LEU A 10 -21.69 -18.66 -1.79
CA LEU A 10 -20.30 -18.20 -1.80
C LEU A 10 -19.95 -17.44 -3.10
N ILE A 11 -20.38 -17.95 -4.26
CA ILE A 11 -20.20 -17.28 -5.55
C ILE A 11 -20.94 -15.93 -5.55
N PHE A 12 -22.17 -15.91 -5.05
CA PHE A 12 -22.96 -14.68 -4.93
C PHE A 12 -22.24 -13.63 -4.07
N ILE A 13 -21.70 -14.00 -2.90
CA ILE A 13 -20.95 -13.09 -2.03
C ILE A 13 -19.72 -12.52 -2.76
N ILE A 14 -18.96 -13.37 -3.44
CA ILE A 14 -17.79 -12.94 -4.21
C ILE A 14 -18.19 -11.94 -5.29
N LEU A 15 -19.19 -12.28 -6.12
CA LEU A 15 -19.69 -11.40 -7.18
C LEU A 15 -20.21 -10.07 -6.62
N PHE A 16 -20.98 -10.13 -5.53
CA PHE A 16 -21.50 -8.95 -4.86
C PHE A 16 -20.36 -8.01 -4.43
N HIS A 17 -19.34 -8.51 -3.74
CA HIS A 17 -18.23 -7.67 -3.32
C HIS A 17 -17.36 -7.19 -4.49
N THR A 18 -17.09 -8.04 -5.49
CA THR A 18 -16.32 -7.66 -6.67
C THR A 18 -17.02 -6.53 -7.44
N ILE A 19 -18.32 -6.66 -7.72
CA ILE A 19 -19.09 -5.63 -8.44
C ILE A 19 -19.09 -4.32 -7.65
N ASN A 20 -19.40 -4.38 -6.35
CA ASN A 20 -19.40 -3.17 -5.51
C ASN A 20 -18.00 -2.53 -5.43
N SER A 21 -16.94 -3.33 -5.32
CA SER A 21 -15.59 -2.82 -5.30
C SER A 21 -15.19 -2.17 -6.61
N LEU A 22 -15.56 -2.75 -7.76
CA LEU A 22 -15.32 -2.16 -9.08
C LEU A 22 -16.05 -0.82 -9.22
N ILE A 23 -17.33 -0.75 -8.83
CA ILE A 23 -18.09 0.51 -8.85
C ILE A 23 -17.38 1.58 -8.02
N VAL A 24 -16.92 1.23 -6.81
CA VAL A 24 -16.23 2.19 -5.93
C VAL A 24 -14.88 2.60 -6.49
N ILE A 25 -14.09 1.67 -7.00
CA ILE A 25 -12.76 1.96 -7.59
C ILE A 25 -12.91 2.91 -8.78
N PHE A 26 -13.81 2.64 -9.73
CA PHE A 26 -14.00 3.51 -10.89
C PHE A 26 -14.66 4.87 -10.57
N GLN A 27 -15.23 5.02 -9.37
CA GLN A 27 -15.74 6.31 -8.87
C GLN A 27 -14.72 7.04 -7.99
N ASP A 28 -13.70 6.33 -7.53
CA ASP A 28 -12.63 6.88 -6.72
C ASP A 28 -11.77 7.80 -7.57
N ASN A 29 -11.43 8.95 -7.00
CA ASN A 29 -10.48 9.89 -7.58
C ASN A 29 -9.44 10.32 -6.54
N THR A 30 -9.31 9.55 -5.45
CA THR A 30 -8.33 9.81 -4.40
C THR A 30 -6.93 9.63 -4.99
N PRO A 31 -6.07 10.66 -4.94
CA PRO A 31 -4.72 10.52 -5.45
C PRO A 31 -3.96 9.45 -4.67
N MET A 32 -3.17 8.64 -5.37
CA MET A 32 -2.27 7.70 -4.74
C MET A 32 -1.12 8.47 -4.07
N ILE A 33 -1.06 8.43 -2.74
CA ILE A 33 -0.04 9.12 -1.95
C ILE A 33 0.63 8.16 -0.96
N TYR A 34 1.78 8.55 -0.42
CA TYR A 34 2.57 7.76 0.53
C TYR A 34 2.86 6.34 0.01
N ASP A 35 2.75 5.33 0.88
CA ASP A 35 2.92 3.89 0.57
C ASP A 35 2.21 3.45 -0.71
N ILE A 36 1.01 4.00 -1.00
CA ILE A 36 0.21 3.64 -2.18
C ILE A 36 0.84 4.20 -3.44
N GLY A 37 1.22 5.49 -3.41
CA GLY A 37 1.89 6.17 -4.52
C GLY A 37 3.25 5.56 -4.83
N ASP A 38 4.03 5.25 -3.79
CA ASP A 38 5.32 4.58 -3.93
C ASP A 38 5.17 3.18 -4.57
N ALA A 39 4.22 2.37 -4.06
CA ALA A 39 3.96 1.05 -4.64
C ALA A 39 3.51 1.14 -6.10
N PHE A 40 2.66 2.13 -6.43
CA PHE A 40 2.18 2.35 -7.79
C PHE A 40 3.31 2.75 -8.73
N PHE A 41 4.12 3.73 -8.35
CA PHE A 41 5.26 4.16 -9.15
C PHE A 41 6.26 3.02 -9.38
N GLU A 42 6.57 2.24 -8.34
CA GLU A 42 7.45 1.08 -8.48
C GLU A 42 6.85 -0.01 -9.37
N SER A 43 5.52 -0.16 -9.38
CA SER A 43 4.84 -1.07 -10.31
C SER A 43 4.90 -0.59 -11.77
N LYS A 44 4.96 0.74 -12.02
CA LYS A 44 5.20 1.33 -13.35
C LYS A 44 6.61 1.00 -13.84
N LEU A 45 7.63 1.21 -13.00
CA LEU A 45 9.02 0.86 -13.34
C LEU A 45 9.17 -0.62 -13.66
N LEU A 46 8.48 -1.49 -12.91
CA LEU A 46 8.44 -2.91 -13.23
C LEU A 46 7.79 -3.15 -14.60
N LEU A 47 6.62 -2.57 -14.88
CA LEU A 47 5.96 -2.72 -16.18
C LEU A 47 6.89 -2.31 -17.35
N GLU A 48 7.53 -1.15 -17.24
CA GLU A 48 8.49 -0.65 -18.24
C GLU A 48 9.67 -1.61 -18.43
N SER A 49 10.22 -2.16 -17.33
CA SER A 49 11.30 -3.16 -17.42
C SER A 49 10.85 -4.45 -18.11
N PHE A 50 9.62 -4.93 -17.88
CA PHE A 50 9.06 -6.07 -18.62
C PHE A 50 8.84 -5.73 -20.10
N MET A 51 8.32 -4.54 -20.41
CA MET A 51 8.11 -4.09 -21.79
C MET A 51 9.42 -3.96 -22.57
N SER A 52 10.55 -3.71 -21.90
CA SER A 52 11.87 -3.67 -22.55
C SER A 52 12.30 -5.04 -23.13
N GLY A 53 11.67 -6.15 -22.71
CA GLY A 53 11.99 -7.50 -23.14
C GLY A 53 13.34 -8.03 -22.65
N ARG A 54 14.10 -7.26 -21.85
CA ARG A 54 15.45 -7.62 -21.38
C ARG A 54 15.38 -8.16 -19.95
N ILE A 55 15.73 -9.43 -19.76
CA ILE A 55 15.73 -10.07 -18.44
C ILE A 55 16.64 -9.36 -17.43
N ASN A 56 17.79 -8.85 -17.87
CA ASN A 56 18.72 -8.12 -17.01
C ASN A 56 18.10 -6.83 -16.46
N ASN A 57 17.28 -6.14 -17.27
CA ASN A 57 16.54 -4.96 -16.82
C ASN A 57 15.48 -5.34 -15.79
N ILE A 58 14.74 -6.43 -16.01
CA ILE A 58 13.72 -6.89 -15.05
C ILE A 58 14.38 -7.23 -13.71
N LEU A 59 15.47 -8.00 -13.72
CA LEU A 59 16.18 -8.40 -12.51
C LEU A 59 16.80 -7.20 -11.79
N SER A 60 17.42 -6.27 -12.53
CA SER A 60 18.00 -5.06 -11.94
C SER A 60 16.91 -4.15 -11.35
N THR A 61 15.78 -3.97 -12.05
CA THR A 61 14.64 -3.21 -11.53
C THR A 61 14.10 -3.86 -10.26
N ILE A 62 13.85 -5.18 -10.24
CA ILE A 62 13.38 -5.87 -9.03
C ILE A 62 14.38 -5.64 -7.86
N ASN A 63 15.67 -5.76 -8.11
CA ASN A 63 16.67 -5.56 -7.05
C ASN A 63 16.73 -4.11 -6.56
N ASN A 64 16.42 -3.13 -7.41
CA ASN A 64 16.55 -1.70 -7.11
C ASN A 64 15.25 -1.05 -6.59
N ILE A 65 14.07 -1.63 -6.84
CA ILE A 65 12.82 -1.10 -6.29
C ILE A 65 12.69 -1.39 -4.80
N GLY A 66 11.85 -0.59 -4.14
CA GLY A 66 11.42 -0.82 -2.77
C GLY A 66 12.46 -0.47 -1.74
N ILE A 67 11.97 0.04 -0.61
CA ILE A 67 12.66 -0.08 0.66
C ILE A 67 12.73 -1.59 1.00
N PRO A 68 13.80 -2.11 1.62
CA PRO A 68 13.97 -3.53 1.87
C PRO A 68 12.79 -4.24 2.56
N PHE A 69 12.00 -3.51 3.34
CA PHE A 69 10.83 -4.00 4.06
C PHE A 69 9.54 -4.11 3.22
N ASN A 70 9.56 -3.63 1.98
CA ASN A 70 8.46 -3.72 1.02
C ASN A 70 8.82 -4.63 -0.16
N PRO A 71 8.76 -5.96 0.05
CA PRO A 71 8.92 -6.96 -1.00
C PRO A 71 8.11 -6.71 -2.29
N PRO A 72 8.52 -7.32 -3.41
CA PRO A 72 8.07 -6.89 -4.73
C PRO A 72 6.74 -7.51 -5.16
N PHE A 73 6.23 -8.56 -4.48
CA PHE A 73 5.08 -9.32 -4.99
C PHE A 73 3.81 -8.49 -5.24
N PRO A 74 3.35 -7.58 -4.35
CA PRO A 74 2.16 -6.77 -4.63
C PRO A 74 2.29 -5.98 -5.95
N LYS A 75 3.48 -5.45 -6.21
CA LYS A 75 3.81 -4.61 -7.37
C LYS A 75 3.88 -5.47 -8.64
N LEU A 76 4.62 -6.58 -8.57
CA LEU A 76 4.71 -7.58 -9.64
C LEU A 76 3.33 -8.18 -9.98
N GLY A 77 2.51 -8.45 -8.98
CA GLY A 77 1.15 -8.95 -9.18
C GLY A 77 0.27 -7.96 -9.94
N SER A 78 0.52 -6.66 -9.81
CA SER A 78 -0.22 -5.61 -10.52
C SER A 78 0.19 -5.48 -11.97
N VAL A 79 1.47 -5.73 -12.28
CA VAL A 79 1.99 -5.77 -13.65
C VAL A 79 1.22 -6.75 -14.52
N LEU A 80 0.81 -7.91 -13.97
CA LEU A 80 -0.05 -8.86 -14.68
C LEU A 80 -1.37 -8.22 -15.13
N PHE A 81 -1.99 -7.41 -14.27
CA PHE A 81 -3.24 -6.73 -14.60
C PHE A 81 -3.02 -5.57 -15.59
N TYR A 82 -1.89 -4.86 -15.51
CA TYR A 82 -1.55 -3.83 -16.49
C TYR A 82 -1.38 -4.40 -17.90
N PHE A 83 -0.83 -5.61 -18.05
CA PHE A 83 -0.76 -6.25 -19.36
C PHE A 83 -2.13 -6.59 -19.96
N ILE A 84 -3.13 -6.88 -19.13
CA ILE A 84 -4.47 -7.30 -19.57
C ILE A 84 -5.39 -6.09 -19.80
N PHE A 85 -5.33 -5.10 -18.90
CA PHE A 85 -6.30 -4.00 -18.84
C PHE A 85 -5.71 -2.62 -19.12
N GLY A 86 -4.39 -2.54 -19.35
CA GLY A 86 -3.67 -1.28 -19.50
C GLY A 86 -3.16 -0.72 -18.18
N PHE A 87 -2.20 0.21 -18.28
CA PHE A 87 -1.61 0.87 -17.12
C PHE A 87 -2.49 2.02 -16.63
N ASN A 88 -3.02 1.91 -15.41
CA ASN A 88 -3.82 2.92 -14.74
C ASN A 88 -3.78 2.67 -13.22
N ASN A 89 -3.88 3.74 -12.42
CA ASN A 89 -4.06 3.73 -10.97
C ASN A 89 -5.12 2.70 -10.52
N ASP A 90 -6.30 2.71 -11.14
CA ASP A 90 -7.41 1.84 -10.73
C ASP A 90 -7.09 0.36 -10.93
N ILE A 91 -6.36 0.05 -12.02
CA ILE A 91 -5.98 -1.32 -12.36
C ILE A 91 -4.95 -1.87 -11.37
N ALA A 92 -4.13 -1.01 -10.75
CA ALA A 92 -3.16 -1.42 -9.73
C ALA A 92 -3.86 -2.16 -8.58
N ILE A 93 -5.08 -1.74 -8.22
CA ILE A 93 -5.86 -2.29 -7.12
C ILE A 93 -6.38 -3.71 -7.42
N PHE A 94 -6.43 -4.13 -8.68
CA PHE A 94 -7.08 -5.41 -9.07
C PHE A 94 -6.41 -6.63 -8.43
N ILE A 95 -5.11 -6.57 -8.14
CA ILE A 95 -4.43 -7.62 -7.38
C ILE A 95 -5.07 -7.84 -5.99
N ASN A 96 -5.54 -6.78 -5.34
CA ASN A 96 -6.19 -6.87 -4.04
C ASN A 96 -7.60 -7.46 -4.15
N LEU A 97 -8.33 -7.20 -5.24
CA LEU A 97 -9.62 -7.85 -5.51
C LEU A 97 -9.47 -9.36 -5.73
N LEU A 98 -8.43 -9.77 -6.45
CA LEU A 98 -8.08 -11.18 -6.61
C LEU A 98 -7.80 -11.82 -5.24
N PHE A 99 -6.93 -11.22 -4.44
CA PHE A 99 -6.59 -11.77 -3.12
C PHE A 99 -7.73 -11.71 -2.11
N PHE A 100 -8.64 -10.73 -2.20
CA PHE A 100 -9.89 -10.72 -1.42
C PHE A 100 -10.81 -11.88 -1.79
N THR A 101 -10.91 -12.21 -3.07
CA THR A 101 -11.66 -13.40 -3.54
C THR A 101 -11.04 -14.67 -2.97
N LEU A 102 -9.71 -14.82 -3.07
CA LEU A 102 -8.99 -15.95 -2.52
C LEU A 102 -9.10 -16.03 -0.99
N LEU A 103 -9.14 -14.89 -0.29
CA LEU A 103 -9.36 -14.82 1.15
C LEU A 103 -10.73 -15.36 1.53
N THR A 104 -11.77 -14.95 0.80
CA THR A 104 -13.15 -15.37 1.05
C THR A 104 -13.30 -16.89 0.83
N ILE A 105 -12.74 -17.41 -0.26
CA ILE A 105 -12.74 -18.84 -0.58
C ILE A 105 -11.95 -19.64 0.47
N SER A 106 -10.74 -19.20 0.80
CA SER A 106 -9.88 -19.91 1.76
C SER A 106 -10.49 -19.90 3.17
N THR A 107 -11.12 -18.80 3.59
CA THR A 107 -11.87 -18.73 4.87
C THR A 107 -13.00 -19.75 4.91
N TYR A 108 -13.76 -19.89 3.81
CA TYR A 108 -14.81 -20.91 3.70
C TYR A 108 -14.24 -22.33 3.89
N TYR A 109 -13.16 -22.66 3.16
CA TYR A 109 -12.56 -23.99 3.26
C TYR A 109 -11.90 -24.25 4.63
N LEU A 110 -11.33 -23.22 5.26
CA LEU A 110 -10.76 -23.35 6.60
C LEU A 110 -11.85 -23.64 7.64
N GLY A 111 -12.93 -22.86 7.65
CA GLY A 111 -14.07 -23.10 8.55
C GLY A 111 -14.74 -24.46 8.29
N LYS A 112 -14.87 -24.85 7.01
CA LYS A 112 -15.34 -26.19 6.61
C LYS A 112 -14.47 -27.31 7.18
N LYS A 113 -13.15 -27.13 7.13
CA LYS A 113 -12.19 -28.12 7.61
C LYS A 113 -12.18 -28.24 9.13
N ILE A 114 -12.36 -27.13 9.83
CA ILE A 114 -12.38 -27.09 11.29
C ILE A 114 -13.67 -27.69 11.85
N LYS A 115 -14.82 -27.38 11.24
CA LYS A 115 -16.13 -27.85 11.73
C LYS A 115 -17.03 -28.43 10.64
N ASP A 116 -17.68 -27.60 9.83
CA ASP A 116 -18.64 -28.02 8.79
C ASP A 116 -18.82 -26.93 7.71
N GLU A 117 -19.49 -27.29 6.60
CA GLU A 117 -19.70 -26.37 5.45
C GLU A 117 -20.44 -25.09 5.85
N GLN A 118 -21.41 -25.18 6.75
CA GLN A 118 -22.18 -24.02 7.19
C GLN A 118 -21.33 -23.06 8.03
N THR A 119 -20.46 -23.59 8.90
CA THR A 119 -19.47 -22.81 9.66
C THR A 119 -18.53 -22.10 8.71
N GLY A 120 -18.03 -22.79 7.68
CA GLY A 120 -17.24 -22.18 6.61
C GLY A 120 -17.95 -21.02 5.93
N LEU A 121 -19.22 -21.21 5.55
CA LEU A 121 -19.98 -20.16 4.87
C LEU A 121 -20.21 -18.93 5.77
N ILE A 122 -20.61 -19.16 7.03
CA ILE A 122 -20.79 -18.08 8.01
C ILE A 122 -19.46 -17.33 8.23
N ALA A 123 -18.34 -18.04 8.34
CA ALA A 123 -17.03 -17.41 8.48
C ALA A 123 -16.65 -16.55 7.26
N ALA A 124 -16.89 -17.05 6.05
CA ALA A 124 -16.62 -16.29 4.82
C ALA A 124 -17.48 -15.03 4.73
N ILE A 125 -18.76 -15.10 5.10
CA ILE A 125 -19.65 -13.93 5.20
C ILE A 125 -19.09 -12.94 6.23
N ILE A 126 -18.80 -13.37 7.46
CA ILE A 126 -18.29 -12.47 8.49
C ILE A 126 -16.99 -11.80 8.02
N THR A 127 -16.02 -12.57 7.50
CA THR A 127 -14.74 -12.01 7.02
C THR A 127 -14.92 -11.00 5.89
N SER A 128 -15.73 -11.31 4.88
CA SER A 128 -15.91 -10.44 3.70
C SER A 128 -16.68 -9.16 3.99
N PHE A 129 -17.55 -9.17 5.01
CA PHE A 129 -18.34 -8.02 5.42
C PHE A 129 -17.71 -7.21 6.57
N ILE A 130 -16.57 -7.63 7.12
CA ILE A 130 -15.85 -6.80 8.08
C ILE A 130 -15.34 -5.56 7.35
N PRO A 131 -15.69 -4.33 7.82
CA PRO A 131 -15.40 -3.11 7.09
C PRO A 131 -13.93 -2.99 6.72
N GLY A 132 -13.01 -3.26 7.63
CA GLY A 132 -11.57 -3.22 7.33
C GLY A 132 -11.09 -4.18 6.26
N ILE A 133 -11.59 -5.41 6.23
CA ILE A 133 -11.21 -6.38 5.19
C ILE A 133 -11.73 -5.91 3.83
N TYR A 134 -12.99 -5.48 3.77
CA TYR A 134 -13.61 -5.00 2.55
C TYR A 134 -12.97 -3.70 2.04
N SER A 135 -12.70 -2.78 2.95
CA SER A 135 -12.05 -1.50 2.76
C SER A 135 -10.65 -1.63 2.15
N PHE A 136 -9.75 -2.36 2.82
CA PHE A 136 -8.40 -2.57 2.32
C PHE A 136 -8.34 -3.41 1.05
N SER A 137 -9.43 -4.08 0.66
CA SER A 137 -9.49 -4.77 -0.65
C SER A 137 -9.48 -3.81 -1.83
N ARG A 138 -9.76 -2.52 -1.58
CA ARG A 138 -9.84 -1.46 -2.59
C ARG A 138 -8.72 -0.44 -2.49
N ILE A 139 -7.83 -0.58 -1.50
CA ILE A 139 -6.65 0.27 -1.38
C ILE A 139 -5.45 -0.50 -1.87
N TYR A 140 -4.62 0.11 -2.72
CA TYR A 140 -3.40 -0.53 -3.25
C TYR A 140 -2.28 -0.66 -2.20
N LEU A 141 -2.51 -1.56 -1.24
CA LEU A 141 -1.59 -1.91 -0.15
C LEU A 141 -1.46 -3.44 -0.03
N PRO A 142 -0.33 -3.95 0.50
CA PRO A 142 -0.09 -5.39 0.63
C PRO A 142 -0.97 -6.09 1.68
N THR A 143 -1.78 -5.36 2.45
CA THR A 143 -2.46 -5.87 3.64
C THR A 143 -3.43 -7.01 3.33
N ILE A 144 -4.24 -6.90 2.27
CA ILE A 144 -5.19 -7.96 1.89
C ILE A 144 -4.49 -9.15 1.27
N ILE A 145 -3.44 -8.93 0.48
CA ILE A 145 -2.60 -10.00 -0.07
C ILE A 145 -2.00 -10.83 1.07
N LEU A 146 -1.44 -10.16 2.09
CA LEU A 146 -0.87 -10.81 3.26
C LEU A 146 -1.93 -11.61 4.02
N THR A 147 -3.07 -10.97 4.32
CA THR A 147 -4.19 -11.59 5.05
C THR A 147 -4.67 -12.84 4.35
N SER A 148 -4.94 -12.74 3.05
CA SER A 148 -5.36 -13.85 2.19
C SER A 148 -4.34 -14.99 2.18
N THR A 149 -3.06 -14.66 1.99
CA THR A 149 -1.97 -15.65 1.93
C THR A 149 -1.85 -16.45 3.22
N ILE A 150 -1.96 -15.79 4.39
CA ILE A 150 -1.95 -16.47 5.70
C ILE A 150 -3.11 -17.46 5.83
N ILE A 151 -4.32 -17.10 5.40
CA ILE A 151 -5.47 -18.01 5.46
C ILE A 151 -5.37 -19.14 4.44
N ILE A 152 -4.84 -18.89 3.24
CA ILE A 152 -4.53 -19.94 2.25
C ILE A 152 -3.54 -20.94 2.84
N ILE A 153 -2.41 -20.47 3.40
CA ILE A 153 -1.40 -21.33 4.03
C ILE A 153 -1.99 -22.15 5.16
N THR A 154 -2.76 -21.51 6.05
CA THR A 154 -3.44 -22.20 7.16
C THR A 154 -4.36 -23.30 6.63
N THR A 155 -5.15 -22.99 5.60
CA THR A 155 -6.04 -23.95 4.94
C THR A 155 -5.25 -25.13 4.36
N LEU A 156 -4.23 -24.85 3.55
CA LEU A 156 -3.42 -25.87 2.89
C LEU A 156 -2.69 -26.76 3.90
N LEU A 157 -2.17 -26.20 4.99
CA LEU A 157 -1.55 -26.96 6.09
C LEU A 157 -2.54 -27.99 6.66
N LEU A 158 -3.76 -27.58 6.99
CA LEU A 158 -4.79 -28.47 7.54
C LEU A 158 -5.29 -29.52 6.53
N TYR A 159 -5.30 -29.19 5.23
CA TYR A 159 -5.67 -30.13 4.16
C TYR A 159 -4.53 -31.06 3.73
N SER A 160 -3.27 -30.76 4.07
CA SER A 160 -2.09 -31.52 3.66
C SER A 160 -2.02 -32.96 4.17
N LYS A 161 -2.86 -33.29 5.17
CA LYS A 161 -2.88 -34.59 5.89
C LYS A 161 -1.51 -34.93 6.48
N ASN A 162 -0.95 -34.01 7.28
CA ASN A 162 0.43 -34.11 7.80
C ASN A 162 1.47 -34.13 6.67
N LEU A 163 1.32 -33.22 5.70
CA LEU A 163 2.24 -33.03 4.56
C LEU A 163 2.44 -34.29 3.71
N LYS A 164 1.49 -35.22 3.67
CA LYS A 164 1.58 -36.44 2.83
C LYS A 164 1.16 -36.20 1.38
N SER A 165 0.33 -35.18 1.12
CA SER A 165 -0.14 -34.86 -0.22
C SER A 165 0.83 -33.96 -0.98
N THR A 166 1.53 -34.50 -1.99
CA THR A 166 2.50 -33.75 -2.81
C THR A 166 1.88 -32.52 -3.47
N LYS A 167 0.65 -32.66 -4.02
CA LYS A 167 -0.04 -31.56 -4.70
C LYS A 167 -0.29 -30.40 -3.74
N ILE A 168 -0.76 -30.70 -2.52
CA ILE A 168 -1.04 -29.69 -1.51
C ILE A 168 0.27 -29.08 -0.99
N SER A 169 1.32 -29.87 -0.80
CA SER A 169 2.63 -29.38 -0.38
C SER A 169 3.28 -28.44 -1.42
N LYS A 170 3.14 -28.72 -2.72
CA LYS A 170 3.57 -27.78 -3.78
C LYS A 170 2.82 -26.45 -3.70
N LEU A 171 1.50 -26.49 -3.59
CA LEU A 171 0.68 -25.28 -3.42
C LEU A 171 1.02 -24.52 -2.14
N LEU A 172 1.31 -25.23 -1.05
CA LEU A 172 1.75 -24.64 0.21
C LEU A 172 3.11 -23.95 0.05
N GLY A 173 4.07 -24.57 -0.62
CA GLY A 173 5.37 -23.96 -0.94
C GLY A 173 5.23 -22.69 -1.77
N ILE A 174 4.39 -22.70 -2.81
CA ILE A 174 4.10 -21.50 -3.62
C ILE A 174 3.46 -20.42 -2.77
N SER A 175 2.48 -20.76 -1.93
CA SER A 175 1.81 -19.77 -1.06
C SER A 175 2.78 -19.17 -0.04
N LEU A 176 3.70 -19.97 0.49
CA LEU A 176 4.77 -19.51 1.38
C LEU A 176 5.74 -18.57 0.67
N PHE A 177 6.17 -18.91 -0.55
CA PHE A 177 6.99 -18.05 -1.40
C PHE A 177 6.32 -16.68 -1.58
N LEU A 178 5.03 -16.66 -1.96
CA LEU A 178 4.27 -15.43 -2.15
C LEU A 178 4.13 -14.64 -0.84
N GLY A 179 3.89 -15.31 0.28
CA GLY A 179 3.78 -14.67 1.59
C GLY A 179 5.07 -13.98 2.01
N ILE A 180 6.21 -14.66 1.87
CA ILE A 180 7.55 -14.11 2.11
C ILE A 180 7.79 -12.89 1.23
N TRP A 181 7.36 -12.92 -0.04
CA TRP A 181 7.47 -11.80 -0.96
C TRP A 181 6.36 -10.75 -0.85
N THR A 182 5.44 -10.86 0.11
CA THR A 182 4.39 -9.85 0.31
C THR A 182 4.79 -8.80 1.32
N LYS A 183 5.28 -9.21 2.49
CA LYS A 183 5.62 -8.31 3.60
C LYS A 183 6.55 -8.99 4.59
N ILE A 184 7.52 -8.27 5.14
CA ILE A 184 8.43 -8.83 6.16
C ILE A 184 7.69 -9.36 7.40
N THR A 185 6.57 -8.73 7.75
CA THR A 185 5.73 -9.17 8.88
C THR A 185 5.01 -10.50 8.63
N PHE A 186 5.08 -11.08 7.42
CA PHE A 186 4.58 -12.41 7.15
C PHE A 186 5.10 -13.47 8.12
N GLY A 187 6.39 -13.39 8.47
CA GLY A 187 7.07 -14.37 9.31
C GLY A 187 6.36 -14.60 10.64
N ILE A 188 5.92 -13.53 11.33
CA ILE A 188 5.27 -13.66 12.64
C ILE A 188 3.92 -14.38 12.55
N TYR A 189 3.09 -14.09 11.55
CA TYR A 189 1.81 -14.78 11.37
C TYR A 189 2.02 -16.24 10.99
N PHE A 190 2.96 -16.52 10.08
CA PHE A 190 3.25 -17.88 9.66
C PHE A 190 3.78 -18.73 10.82
N LEU A 191 4.74 -18.21 11.59
CA LEU A 191 5.28 -18.91 12.76
C LEU A 191 4.21 -19.19 13.80
N ALA A 192 3.29 -18.25 14.03
CA ALA A 192 2.16 -18.44 14.94
C ALA A 192 1.25 -19.61 14.50
N ILE A 193 0.88 -19.65 13.23
CA ILE A 193 0.06 -20.73 12.64
C ILE A 193 0.80 -22.07 12.66
N LEU A 194 2.07 -22.08 12.25
CA LEU A 194 2.89 -23.29 12.21
C LEU A 194 3.04 -23.89 13.61
N THR A 195 3.35 -23.05 14.61
CA THR A 195 3.44 -23.45 16.01
C THR A 195 2.12 -24.06 16.48
N GLY A 196 1.00 -23.38 16.25
CA GLY A 196 -0.32 -23.90 16.61
C GLY A 196 -0.68 -25.20 15.91
N TYR A 197 -0.21 -25.39 14.68
CA TYR A 197 -0.41 -26.63 13.92
C TYR A 197 0.42 -27.79 14.49
N LEU A 198 1.71 -27.57 14.74
CA LEU A 198 2.62 -28.59 15.27
C LEU A 198 2.20 -29.09 16.66
N PHE A 199 1.69 -28.19 17.52
CA PHE A 199 1.19 -28.55 18.85
C PHE A 199 -0.28 -29.02 18.86
N SER A 200 -0.97 -29.00 17.72
CA SER A 200 -2.37 -29.44 17.68
C SER A 200 -2.50 -30.95 17.88
N LYS A 201 -3.50 -31.39 18.66
CA LYS A 201 -3.78 -32.81 18.92
C LYS A 201 -4.02 -33.65 17.65
N GLU A 202 -4.39 -33.01 16.55
CA GLU A 202 -4.66 -33.63 15.25
C GLU A 202 -3.36 -34.03 14.51
N VAL A 203 -2.24 -33.41 14.88
CA VAL A 203 -0.92 -33.64 14.28
C VAL A 203 -0.13 -34.55 15.21
N LYS A 204 0.15 -35.77 14.75
CA LYS A 204 1.08 -36.68 15.44
C LYS A 204 2.47 -36.48 14.82
N PHE A 205 3.44 -36.03 15.60
CA PHE A 205 4.79 -35.71 15.11
C PHE A 205 5.42 -36.86 14.31
N ASN A 206 5.26 -38.11 14.77
CA ASN A 206 5.76 -39.30 14.06
C ASN A 206 5.21 -39.45 12.62
N ARG A 207 4.05 -38.84 12.30
CA ARG A 207 3.49 -38.84 10.93
C ARG A 207 4.21 -37.85 10.00
N LEU A 208 4.87 -36.82 10.54
CA LEU A 208 5.69 -35.87 9.78
C LEU A 208 7.06 -36.47 9.42
N LEU A 209 7.51 -37.49 10.15
CA LEU A 209 8.78 -38.20 9.90
C LEU A 209 8.67 -39.32 8.85
N THR A 210 7.53 -39.45 8.17
CA THR A 210 7.41 -40.41 7.07
C THR A 210 8.22 -39.94 5.86
N LYS A 211 8.88 -40.87 5.13
CA LYS A 211 9.65 -40.56 3.90
C LYS A 211 8.91 -39.62 2.95
N LYS A 212 7.59 -39.83 2.78
CA LYS A 212 6.77 -39.00 1.92
C LYS A 212 6.59 -37.57 2.43
N ALA A 213 6.38 -37.39 3.73
CA ALA A 213 6.26 -36.06 4.34
C ALA A 213 7.59 -35.30 4.26
N ILE A 214 8.72 -35.98 4.52
CA ILE A 214 10.07 -35.41 4.39
C ILE A 214 10.33 -34.92 2.95
N LEU A 215 10.05 -35.75 1.94
CA LEU A 215 10.18 -35.34 0.53
C LEU A 215 9.32 -34.11 0.21
N ASN A 216 8.11 -34.04 0.75
CA ASN A 216 7.24 -32.89 0.54
C ASN A 216 7.71 -31.63 1.29
N ILE A 217 8.33 -31.76 2.46
CA ILE A 217 9.00 -30.67 3.16
C ILE A 217 10.18 -30.15 2.32
N LEU A 218 11.00 -31.03 1.75
CA LEU A 218 12.10 -30.65 0.86
C LEU A 218 11.59 -29.88 -0.37
N ILE A 219 10.48 -30.34 -0.98
CA ILE A 219 9.83 -29.61 -2.08
C ILE A 219 9.42 -28.20 -1.65
N ILE A 220 8.82 -28.05 -0.46
CA ILE A 220 8.43 -26.74 0.08
C ILE A 220 9.66 -25.84 0.27
N ILE A 221 10.74 -26.37 0.85
CA ILE A 221 12.00 -25.65 1.07
C ILE A 221 12.62 -25.19 -0.25
N ILE A 222 12.70 -26.07 -1.25
CA ILE A 222 13.24 -25.75 -2.58
C ILE A 222 12.46 -24.59 -3.22
N ILE A 223 11.13 -24.55 -3.06
CA ILE A 223 10.30 -23.46 -3.60
C ILE A 223 10.55 -22.14 -2.84
N ILE A 224 10.78 -22.19 -1.52
CA ILE A 224 10.91 -20.99 -0.67
C ILE A 224 12.31 -20.38 -0.72
N ILE A 225 13.36 -21.20 -0.85
CA ILE A 225 14.75 -20.73 -0.86
C ILE A 225 14.96 -19.56 -1.82
N PRO A 226 14.53 -19.63 -3.10
CA PRO A 226 14.66 -18.50 -4.02
C PRO A 226 13.99 -17.22 -3.53
N ALA A 227 12.82 -17.32 -2.87
CA ALA A 227 12.15 -16.14 -2.34
C ALA A 227 13.00 -15.42 -1.28
N PHE A 228 13.60 -16.20 -0.37
CA PHE A 228 14.41 -15.63 0.69
C PHE A 228 15.72 -15.06 0.14
N PHE A 229 16.45 -15.84 -0.67
CA PHE A 229 17.77 -15.43 -1.16
C PHE A 229 17.71 -14.28 -2.16
N PHE A 230 16.70 -14.26 -3.04
CA PHE A 230 16.63 -13.24 -4.07
C PHE A 230 16.30 -11.85 -3.50
N TRP A 231 15.48 -11.76 -2.45
CA TRP A 231 15.08 -10.48 -1.88
C TRP A 231 15.79 -10.14 -0.57
N TYR A 232 15.65 -11.00 0.44
CA TYR A 232 16.05 -10.67 1.81
C TYR A 232 17.55 -10.78 2.01
N PHE A 233 18.18 -11.82 1.43
CA PHE A 233 19.62 -12.01 1.57
C PHE A 233 20.41 -10.87 0.92
N GLN A 234 20.02 -10.44 -0.29
CA GLN A 234 20.67 -9.33 -0.99
C GLN A 234 20.50 -7.97 -0.30
N LYS A 235 19.45 -7.82 0.50
CA LYS A 235 19.12 -6.55 1.18
C LYS A 235 19.34 -6.62 2.69
N ILE A 236 20.03 -7.65 3.22
CA ILE A 236 20.13 -7.87 4.67
C ILE A 236 20.76 -6.69 5.41
N ASP A 237 21.80 -6.08 4.83
CA ASP A 237 22.47 -4.91 5.39
C ASP A 237 21.53 -3.70 5.40
N LEU A 238 20.79 -3.49 4.32
CA LEU A 238 19.81 -2.40 4.23
C LEU A 238 18.64 -2.61 5.20
N ILE A 239 18.16 -3.84 5.39
CA ILE A 239 17.14 -4.20 6.39
C ILE A 239 17.65 -3.84 7.78
N TYR A 240 18.90 -4.18 8.08
CA TYR A 240 19.52 -3.89 9.36
C TYR A 240 19.66 -2.38 9.59
N THR A 241 20.23 -1.64 8.63
CA THR A 241 20.40 -0.18 8.72
C THR A 241 19.06 0.55 8.83
N TYR A 242 18.09 0.23 7.97
CA TYR A 242 16.77 0.84 8.05
C TYR A 242 16.05 0.50 9.36
N GLY A 243 16.26 -0.70 9.92
CA GLY A 243 15.73 -1.05 11.23
C GLY A 243 16.22 -0.13 12.34
N GLN A 244 17.50 0.29 12.28
CA GLN A 244 18.05 1.27 13.22
C GLN A 244 17.54 2.69 12.97
N GLU A 245 17.43 3.10 11.70
CA GLU A 245 16.95 4.43 11.35
C GLU A 245 15.48 4.64 11.71
N THR A 246 14.64 3.63 11.44
CA THR A 246 13.22 3.68 11.83
C THR A 246 13.08 3.74 13.35
N ASP A 247 13.85 2.99 14.13
CA ASP A 247 13.85 3.11 15.59
C ASP A 247 14.20 4.53 16.06
N LYS A 248 15.18 5.19 15.41
CA LYS A 248 15.53 6.60 15.70
C LYS A 248 14.39 7.56 15.32
N GLU A 249 13.76 7.37 14.18
CA GLU A 249 12.66 8.23 13.72
C GLU A 249 11.40 8.05 14.57
N PHE A 250 11.08 6.83 15.00
CA PHE A 250 9.97 6.61 15.92
C PHE A 250 10.21 7.26 17.27
N LYS A 251 11.46 7.22 17.77
CA LYS A 251 11.85 7.92 19.00
C LYS A 251 11.81 9.44 18.89
N SER A 252 11.94 10.02 17.69
CA SER A 252 11.98 11.48 17.50
C SER A 252 10.61 12.12 17.28
N ARG A 253 9.57 11.36 16.94
CA ARG A 253 8.22 11.88 16.67
C ARG A 253 7.33 12.04 17.91
N ASP A 254 7.91 12.19 19.11
CA ASP A 254 7.20 12.28 20.41
C ASP A 254 6.22 11.14 20.72
N PHE A 255 6.21 10.07 19.93
CA PHE A 255 5.64 8.81 20.37
C PHE A 255 6.60 8.26 21.41
N ASP A 256 6.24 8.33 22.69
CA ASP A 256 6.94 7.70 23.81
C ASP A 256 6.81 6.16 23.71
N TYR A 257 7.19 5.63 22.55
CA TYR A 257 7.10 4.26 22.15
C TYR A 257 8.38 3.57 22.61
N LYS A 258 8.26 2.81 23.69
CA LYS A 258 9.33 1.94 24.18
C LYS A 258 9.01 0.51 23.80
N VAL A 259 9.97 -0.17 23.18
CA VAL A 259 9.85 -1.61 22.90
C VAL A 259 9.64 -2.34 24.22
N PHE A 260 8.66 -3.25 24.27
CA PHE A 260 8.20 -3.93 25.48
C PHE A 260 7.54 -3.06 26.56
N ASP A 261 6.97 -1.90 26.19
CA ASP A 261 6.17 -1.10 27.14
C ASP A 261 4.73 -1.61 27.27
N SER A 262 4.28 -1.78 28.51
CA SER A 262 2.88 -2.06 28.84
C SER A 262 1.91 -0.98 28.34
N GLN A 263 2.35 0.28 28.20
CA GLN A 263 1.54 1.35 27.64
C GLN A 263 1.14 1.10 26.19
N ASN A 264 1.96 0.37 25.44
CA ASN A 264 1.64 -0.01 24.07
C ASN A 264 0.38 -0.89 23.98
N LEU A 265 0.08 -1.70 25.00
CA LEU A 265 -1.19 -2.45 25.04
C LEU A 265 -2.41 -1.51 25.07
N LYS A 266 -2.30 -0.36 25.74
CA LYS A 266 -3.37 0.66 25.75
C LYS A 266 -3.54 1.29 24.38
N VAL A 267 -2.47 1.42 23.60
CA VAL A 267 -2.55 1.99 22.25
C VAL A 267 -3.32 1.03 21.31
N TYR A 268 -3.11 -0.29 21.36
CA TYR A 268 -3.95 -1.21 20.56
C TYR A 268 -5.40 -1.23 21.04
N TYR A 269 -5.64 -1.14 22.35
CA TYR A 269 -7.00 -0.99 22.85
C TYR A 269 -7.66 0.31 22.31
N ARG A 270 -6.92 1.44 22.31
CA ARG A 270 -7.38 2.70 21.70
C ARG A 270 -7.57 2.57 20.21
N LEU A 271 -6.68 1.90 19.48
CA LEU A 271 -6.82 1.66 18.06
C LEU A 271 -8.04 0.79 17.77
N ILE A 272 -8.31 -0.25 18.55
CA ILE A 272 -9.53 -1.07 18.40
C ILE A 272 -10.79 -0.26 18.72
N LYS A 273 -10.73 0.59 19.77
CA LYS A 273 -11.85 1.43 20.21
C LYS A 273 -12.16 2.56 19.22
N ASN A 274 -11.12 3.25 18.74
CA ASN A 274 -11.21 4.48 17.97
C ASN A 274 -11.17 4.22 16.46
N ASN A 275 -10.65 3.08 15.99
CA ASN A 275 -10.66 2.83 14.56
C ASN A 275 -12.02 2.40 14.05
N ILE A 276 -12.42 3.11 13.01
CA ILE A 276 -13.57 2.93 12.12
C ILE A 276 -13.55 1.56 11.40
N PHE A 277 -12.45 0.81 11.49
CA PHE A 277 -12.26 -0.51 10.88
C PHE A 277 -13.34 -1.55 11.18
N PHE A 278 -14.05 -1.38 12.28
CA PHE A 278 -14.93 -2.40 12.80
C PHE A 278 -16.36 -1.96 13.06
N GLY A 279 -16.66 -0.66 13.01
CA GLY A 279 -17.82 -0.12 13.73
C GLY A 279 -17.80 -0.67 15.15
N SER A 280 -16.81 -0.22 15.95
CA SER A 280 -16.27 -0.80 17.21
C SER A 280 -17.11 -1.88 17.92
N HIS A 281 -18.42 -1.66 18.05
CA HIS A 281 -19.42 -2.56 18.64
C HIS A 281 -19.51 -3.92 17.92
N PHE A 282 -19.49 -3.98 16.58
CA PHE A 282 -19.60 -5.23 15.83
C PHE A 282 -18.40 -6.15 16.04
N PHE A 283 -17.19 -5.59 16.13
CA PHE A 283 -16.00 -6.38 16.46
C PHE A 283 -15.99 -6.88 17.89
N TYR A 284 -16.48 -6.10 18.86
CA TYR A 284 -16.62 -6.60 20.22
C TYR A 284 -17.56 -7.81 20.29
N ILE A 285 -18.70 -7.74 19.58
CA ILE A 285 -19.64 -8.86 19.50
C ILE A 285 -18.98 -10.09 18.85
N ILE A 286 -18.32 -9.92 17.70
CA ILE A 286 -17.62 -11.02 17.02
C ILE A 286 -16.52 -11.59 17.90
N SER A 287 -15.71 -10.75 18.53
CA SER A 287 -14.60 -11.18 19.40
C SER A 287 -15.11 -11.93 20.62
N PHE A 288 -16.21 -11.47 21.23
CA PHE A 288 -16.87 -12.19 22.32
C PHE A 288 -17.38 -13.57 21.86
N LEU A 289 -18.08 -13.63 20.72
CA LEU A 289 -18.51 -14.90 20.13
C LEU A 289 -17.32 -15.80 19.77
N ALA A 290 -16.20 -15.22 19.36
CA ALA A 290 -14.97 -15.94 19.05
C ALA A 290 -14.34 -16.55 20.30
N ILE A 291 -14.30 -15.84 21.43
CA ILE A 291 -13.81 -16.39 22.70
C ILE A 291 -14.65 -17.62 23.11
N ILE A 292 -15.97 -17.52 23.04
CA ILE A 292 -16.87 -18.66 23.29
C ILE A 292 -16.56 -19.80 22.30
N GLY A 293 -16.34 -19.48 21.02
CA GLY A 293 -16.05 -20.46 19.98
C GLY A 293 -14.76 -21.23 20.23
N LEU A 294 -13.74 -20.55 20.75
CA LEU A 294 -12.47 -21.13 21.15
C LEU A 294 -12.62 -22.09 22.33
N ILE A 295 -13.50 -21.76 23.29
CA ILE A 295 -13.80 -22.64 24.43
C ILE A 295 -14.51 -23.90 23.92
N LEU A 296 -15.45 -23.75 22.98
CA LEU A 296 -16.29 -24.82 22.46
C LEU A 296 -15.61 -25.73 21.43
N ASN A 297 -14.55 -25.28 20.76
CA ASN A 297 -13.90 -26.04 19.70
C ASN A 297 -12.70 -26.84 20.21
N SER A 298 -12.65 -28.14 19.90
CA SER A 298 -11.51 -29.00 20.23
C SER A 298 -10.52 -29.19 19.07
N LYS A 299 -10.97 -29.05 17.82
CA LYS A 299 -10.15 -29.35 16.63
C LYS A 299 -9.36 -28.13 16.21
N PHE A 300 -8.03 -28.29 16.09
CA PHE A 300 -7.09 -27.22 15.71
C PHE A 300 -7.19 -25.95 16.57
N LYS A 301 -7.66 -26.06 17.83
CA LYS A 301 -7.83 -24.93 18.76
C LYS A 301 -6.55 -24.09 18.88
N LEU A 302 -5.39 -24.76 18.99
CA LEU A 302 -4.10 -24.08 19.11
C LEU A 302 -3.70 -23.28 17.86
N VAL A 303 -4.08 -23.72 16.66
CA VAL A 303 -3.85 -22.96 15.41
C VAL A 303 -4.56 -21.61 15.49
N ILE A 304 -5.83 -21.62 15.92
CA ILE A 304 -6.64 -20.40 16.02
C ILE A 304 -6.12 -19.51 17.17
N ILE A 305 -5.88 -20.09 18.35
CA ILE A 305 -5.42 -19.33 19.53
C ILE A 305 -4.07 -18.68 19.25
N LEU A 306 -3.07 -19.47 18.86
CA LEU A 306 -1.71 -18.94 18.66
C LEU A 306 -1.69 -18.00 17.44
N GLY A 307 -2.41 -18.32 16.37
CA GLY A 307 -2.57 -17.47 15.20
C GLY A 307 -3.19 -16.10 15.49
N ILE A 308 -4.00 -15.96 16.55
CA ILE A 308 -4.56 -14.68 17.00
C ILE A 308 -3.63 -14.00 18.02
N ILE A 309 -3.23 -14.73 19.07
CA ILE A 309 -2.55 -14.14 20.24
C ILE A 309 -1.13 -13.70 19.92
N ILE A 310 -0.34 -14.53 19.21
CA ILE A 310 1.08 -14.23 18.96
C ILE A 310 1.23 -12.93 18.14
N PRO A 311 0.52 -12.73 17.01
CA PRO A 311 0.59 -11.45 16.30
C PRO A 311 0.16 -10.26 17.16
N ILE A 312 -0.93 -10.37 17.94
CA ILE A 312 -1.38 -9.27 18.82
C ILE A 312 -0.27 -8.89 19.80
N ILE A 313 0.32 -9.87 20.50
CA ILE A 313 1.39 -9.62 21.47
C ILE A 313 2.60 -9.02 20.75
N PHE A 314 3.02 -9.60 19.62
CA PHE A 314 4.18 -9.15 18.87
C PHE A 314 4.04 -7.70 18.41
N PHE A 315 2.94 -7.35 17.72
CA PHE A 315 2.75 -5.98 17.24
C PHE A 315 2.45 -5.01 18.37
N SER A 316 1.89 -5.45 19.49
CA SER A 316 1.71 -4.59 20.67
C SER A 316 3.02 -4.27 21.36
N LEU A 317 4.01 -5.16 21.32
CA LEU A 317 5.25 -4.97 22.09
C LEU A 317 6.42 -4.45 21.25
N ILE A 318 6.48 -4.79 19.95
CA ILE A 318 7.71 -4.65 19.16
C ILE A 318 7.59 -3.63 18.03
N MET A 319 6.43 -3.48 17.39
CA MET A 319 6.30 -2.61 16.22
C MET A 319 5.46 -1.36 16.46
N PRO A 320 5.75 -0.28 15.70
CA PRO A 320 4.87 0.89 15.62
C PRO A 320 3.46 0.43 15.28
N GLN A 321 2.50 0.96 16.01
CA GLN A 321 1.16 0.41 15.97
C GLN A 321 0.39 0.96 14.78
N ASN A 322 0.13 0.10 13.81
CA ASN A 322 -0.83 0.37 12.76
C ASN A 322 -1.96 -0.64 12.86
N SER A 323 -3.18 -0.14 12.88
CA SER A 323 -4.41 -0.95 12.93
C SER A 323 -4.50 -1.96 11.79
N ARG A 324 -3.82 -1.73 10.66
CA ARG A 324 -3.77 -2.70 9.56
C ARG A 324 -3.03 -3.99 9.89
N TYR A 325 -2.22 -4.02 10.96
CA TYR A 325 -1.50 -5.23 11.39
C TYR A 325 -2.39 -6.26 12.08
N ILE A 326 -3.62 -5.93 12.48
CA ILE A 326 -4.54 -6.94 12.99
C ILE A 326 -5.41 -7.56 11.89
N LEU A 327 -5.34 -7.11 10.64
CA LEU A 327 -6.17 -7.69 9.57
C LEU A 327 -5.92 -9.19 9.34
N PRO A 328 -4.68 -9.70 9.32
CA PRO A 328 -4.44 -11.12 9.06
C PRO A 328 -5.03 -12.07 10.10
N ILE A 329 -5.33 -11.59 11.32
CA ILE A 329 -5.95 -12.41 12.36
C ILE A 329 -7.49 -12.44 12.28
N ILE A 330 -8.10 -11.46 11.61
CA ILE A 330 -9.56 -11.30 11.54
C ILE A 330 -10.29 -12.54 11.02
N PRO A 331 -9.83 -13.21 9.94
CA PRO A 331 -10.53 -14.39 9.46
C PRO A 331 -10.53 -15.55 10.47
N LEU A 332 -9.51 -15.65 11.33
CA LEU A 332 -9.47 -16.65 12.40
C LEU A 332 -10.48 -16.33 13.50
N VAL A 333 -10.64 -15.04 13.84
CA VAL A 333 -11.68 -14.56 14.76
C VAL A 333 -13.06 -14.87 14.18
N ALA A 334 -13.29 -14.56 12.90
CA ALA A 334 -14.53 -14.85 12.18
C ALA A 334 -14.87 -16.35 12.17
N ILE A 335 -13.88 -17.21 11.95
CA ILE A 335 -14.05 -18.66 12.04
C ILE A 335 -14.46 -19.07 13.45
N SER A 336 -13.79 -18.57 14.49
CA SER A 336 -14.17 -18.93 15.85
C SER A 336 -15.59 -18.44 16.21
N ALA A 337 -15.94 -17.22 15.82
CA ALA A 337 -17.30 -16.69 16.02
C ALA A 337 -18.36 -17.51 15.28
N SER A 338 -18.06 -17.95 14.05
CA SER A 338 -18.95 -18.78 13.25
C SER A 338 -19.25 -20.14 13.89
N ILE A 339 -18.31 -20.70 14.66
CA ILE A 339 -18.51 -21.96 15.41
C ILE A 339 -19.59 -21.77 16.48
N THR A 340 -19.53 -20.66 17.21
CA THR A 340 -20.52 -20.28 18.23
C THR A 340 -21.88 -20.03 17.61
N LEU A 341 -21.94 -19.20 16.57
CA LEU A 341 -23.19 -18.93 15.84
C LEU A 341 -23.81 -20.22 15.29
N ARG A 342 -23.01 -21.10 14.70
CA ARG A 342 -23.48 -22.40 14.22
C ARG A 342 -24.15 -23.21 15.33
N LYS A 343 -23.58 -23.22 16.54
CA LYS A 343 -24.15 -23.93 17.70
C LYS A 343 -25.49 -23.31 18.12
N ILE A 344 -25.56 -21.98 18.22
CA ILE A 344 -26.79 -21.24 18.56
C ILE A 344 -27.90 -21.53 17.53
N ILE A 345 -27.58 -21.42 16.23
CA ILE A 345 -28.53 -21.65 15.14
C ILE A 345 -29.05 -23.10 15.11
N SER A 346 -28.18 -24.07 15.44
CA SER A 346 -28.55 -25.48 15.49
C SER A 346 -29.40 -25.86 16.70
N ASN A 347 -29.43 -25.05 17.76
CA ASN A 347 -30.17 -25.36 18.97
C ASN A 347 -31.68 -25.24 18.71
N LYS A 348 -32.42 -26.35 18.87
CA LYS A 348 -33.88 -26.38 18.67
C LYS A 348 -34.63 -25.60 19.75
N LEU A 349 -34.08 -25.51 20.97
CA LEU A 349 -34.71 -24.84 22.11
C LEU A 349 -34.63 -23.31 22.04
N PHE A 350 -33.80 -22.74 21.17
CA PHE A 350 -33.63 -21.30 21.07
C PHE A 350 -34.68 -20.69 20.13
N VAL A 351 -35.83 -20.30 20.69
CA VAL A 351 -36.97 -19.71 19.97
C VAL A 351 -36.59 -18.39 19.26
N GLY A 352 -35.64 -17.63 19.82
CA GLY A 352 -35.18 -16.33 19.29
C GLY A 352 -34.16 -16.40 18.13
N LYS A 353 -33.83 -17.58 17.59
CA LYS A 353 -32.72 -17.71 16.62
C LYS A 353 -32.90 -16.90 15.34
N LYS A 354 -34.11 -16.84 14.78
CA LYS A 354 -34.39 -16.08 13.55
C LYS A 354 -34.15 -14.59 13.78
N LEU A 355 -34.68 -14.05 14.88
CA LEU A 355 -34.49 -12.66 15.29
C LEU A 355 -33.00 -12.33 15.47
N LEU A 356 -32.24 -13.17 16.18
CA LEU A 356 -30.81 -12.96 16.38
C LEU A 356 -30.04 -12.92 15.06
N ILE A 357 -30.29 -13.87 14.14
CA ILE A 357 -29.64 -13.88 12.82
C ILE A 357 -30.00 -12.61 12.04
N THR A 358 -31.27 -12.21 12.04
CA THR A 358 -31.73 -10.98 11.37
C THR A 358 -31.05 -9.75 11.93
N ILE A 359 -30.93 -9.62 13.26
CA ILE A 359 -30.22 -8.51 13.91
C ILE A 359 -28.74 -8.49 13.48
N ILE A 360 -28.06 -9.63 13.49
CA ILE A 360 -26.66 -9.71 13.06
C ILE A 360 -26.51 -9.28 11.59
N ILE A 361 -27.39 -9.74 10.70
CA ILE A 361 -27.38 -9.34 9.29
C ILE A 361 -27.62 -7.83 9.15
N ILE A 362 -28.60 -7.28 9.87
CA ILE A 362 -28.90 -5.84 9.84
C ILE A 362 -27.67 -5.04 10.33
N ILE A 363 -27.03 -5.46 11.42
CA ILE A 363 -25.82 -4.80 11.93
C ILE A 363 -24.69 -4.86 10.90
N ILE A 364 -24.50 -5.99 10.23
CA ILE A 364 -23.51 -6.15 9.16
C ILE A 364 -23.79 -5.17 8.02
N LEU A 365 -25.03 -5.14 7.53
CA LEU A 365 -25.43 -4.29 6.40
C LEU A 365 -25.35 -2.81 6.75
N ILE A 366 -25.77 -2.42 7.96
CA ILE A 366 -25.66 -1.04 8.44
C ILE A 366 -24.19 -0.63 8.53
N ASN A 367 -23.32 -1.47 9.11
CA ASN A 367 -21.89 -1.16 9.18
C ASN A 367 -21.27 -1.00 7.80
N GLN A 368 -21.61 -1.89 6.86
CA GLN A 368 -21.14 -1.78 5.49
C GLN A 368 -21.64 -0.51 4.80
N PHE A 369 -22.92 -0.17 4.98
CA PHE A 369 -23.50 1.05 4.44
C PHE A 369 -22.85 2.32 5.01
N MET A 370 -22.66 2.38 6.33
CA MET A 370 -22.00 3.50 7.00
C MET A 370 -20.57 3.69 6.49
N PHE A 371 -19.85 2.59 6.27
CA PHE A 371 -18.50 2.64 5.73
C PHE A 371 -18.46 3.07 4.26
N LEU A 372 -19.44 2.65 3.44
CA LEU A 372 -19.56 3.07 2.05
C LEU A 372 -20.00 4.54 1.90
N LYS A 373 -20.82 5.05 2.82
CA LYS A 373 -21.39 6.40 2.75
C LYS A 373 -20.46 7.47 3.34
N TYR A 374 -19.41 7.09 4.05
CA TYR A 374 -18.59 8.02 4.81
C TYR A 374 -17.88 9.03 3.89
N LYS A 375 -18.42 10.25 3.85
CA LYS A 375 -17.84 11.42 3.17
C LYS A 375 -17.27 12.34 4.24
N GLU A 376 -15.99 12.20 4.54
CA GLU A 376 -15.28 13.22 5.31
C GLU A 376 -14.69 14.29 4.38
N THR A 377 -14.82 15.55 4.79
CA THR A 377 -14.02 16.66 4.29
C THR A 377 -12.68 16.64 5.01
N TYR A 378 -11.58 16.62 4.24
CA TYR A 378 -10.23 16.67 4.80
C TYR A 378 -9.87 18.11 5.13
N ASN A 379 -9.59 18.38 6.41
CA ASN A 379 -9.15 19.71 6.85
C ASN A 379 -7.62 19.81 6.90
N SER A 380 -6.92 18.67 6.88
CA SER A 380 -5.45 18.60 6.95
C SER A 380 -4.85 17.42 6.19
N LYS A 381 -3.53 17.46 5.96
CA LYS A 381 -2.72 16.36 5.41
C LYS A 381 -2.75 15.11 6.31
N ASN A 382 -2.78 15.31 7.63
CA ASN A 382 -2.85 14.22 8.60
C ASN A 382 -4.20 13.50 8.51
N ASP A 383 -5.28 14.23 8.24
CA ASP A 383 -6.62 13.65 8.06
C ASP A 383 -6.65 12.71 6.86
N LEU A 384 -6.01 13.09 5.75
CA LEU A 384 -5.95 12.27 4.55
C LEU A 384 -5.11 11.00 4.76
N GLN A 385 -3.97 11.11 5.44
CA GLN A 385 -3.16 9.94 5.80
C GLN A 385 -3.95 9.00 6.71
N GLU A 386 -4.57 9.54 7.76
CA GLU A 386 -5.38 8.75 8.67
C GLU A 386 -6.54 8.06 7.95
N HIS A 387 -7.17 8.72 6.98
CA HIS A 387 -8.25 8.14 6.18
C HIS A 387 -7.80 6.97 5.29
N ILE A 388 -6.65 7.11 4.62
CA ILE A 388 -6.02 6.03 3.86
C ILE A 388 -5.62 4.87 4.79
N GLU A 389 -5.04 5.19 5.94
CA GLU A 389 -4.67 4.20 6.94
C GLU A 389 -5.89 3.54 7.57
N ARG A 390 -7.07 4.17 7.50
CA ARG A 390 -8.39 3.62 7.85
C ARG A 390 -9.07 2.88 6.69
N GLY A 391 -8.44 2.85 5.52
CA GLY A 391 -8.94 2.13 4.36
C GLY A 391 -10.14 2.80 3.64
N MET A 392 -10.45 4.04 3.98
CA MET A 392 -11.60 4.75 3.43
C MET A 392 -11.23 5.43 2.10
N ILE A 393 -12.21 5.52 1.20
CA ILE A 393 -12.05 6.00 -0.18
C ILE A 393 -13.18 7.02 -0.47
N LYS A 394 -12.88 8.16 -1.13
CA LYS A 394 -13.84 9.26 -1.33
C LYS A 394 -14.48 9.24 -2.73
N ALA A 395 -15.80 9.44 -2.79
CA ALA A 395 -16.50 9.82 -4.03
C ALA A 395 -16.45 11.35 -4.25
N ARG A 396 -16.06 11.75 -5.47
CA ARG A 396 -15.96 13.10 -6.08
C ARG A 396 -16.52 14.31 -5.28
N ASN A 397 -15.65 15.29 -5.01
CA ASN A 397 -15.94 16.73 -5.10
C ASN A 397 -14.72 17.39 -5.76
N ILE A 398 -14.85 17.79 -7.03
CA ILE A 398 -13.76 18.31 -7.88
C ILE A 398 -13.21 19.66 -7.38
N THR A 399 -13.96 20.36 -6.54
CA THR A 399 -13.58 21.69 -6.04
C THR A 399 -12.44 21.65 -5.03
N ASP A 400 -12.25 20.52 -4.32
CA ASP A 400 -11.45 20.55 -3.09
C ASP A 400 -9.97 20.24 -3.30
N SER A 401 -9.54 19.48 -4.32
CA SER A 401 -8.14 19.02 -4.42
C SER A 401 -7.16 20.16 -4.74
N GLY A 402 -7.53 21.04 -5.67
CA GLY A 402 -6.76 22.26 -5.94
C GLY A 402 -6.74 23.20 -4.74
N GLN A 403 -7.88 23.31 -4.04
CA GLN A 403 -8.03 24.18 -2.87
C GLN A 403 -7.30 23.64 -1.63
N ILE A 404 -7.25 22.32 -1.43
CA ILE A 404 -6.48 21.67 -0.36
C ILE A 404 -4.99 21.86 -0.60
N MET A 405 -4.50 21.63 -1.83
CA MET A 405 -3.08 21.83 -2.15
C MET A 405 -2.69 23.30 -1.97
N PHE A 406 -3.55 24.22 -2.43
CA PHE A 406 -3.37 25.66 -2.24
C PHE A 406 -3.42 26.08 -0.77
N ASN A 407 -4.32 25.52 0.04
CA ASN A 407 -4.44 25.80 1.47
C ASN A 407 -3.27 25.23 2.29
N ILE A 408 -2.71 24.08 1.90
CA ILE A 408 -1.51 23.51 2.52
C ILE A 408 -0.30 24.41 2.25
N ILE A 409 -0.20 24.94 1.03
CA ILE A 409 0.87 25.87 0.65
C ILE A 409 0.72 27.20 1.40
N ASN A 410 -0.49 27.75 1.49
CA ASN A 410 -0.74 29.04 2.15
C ASN A 410 -0.66 29.02 3.68
N LYS A 411 -0.82 27.86 4.34
CA LYS A 411 -0.75 27.77 5.82
C LYS A 411 0.67 27.66 6.38
N ASN A 412 1.67 27.38 5.55
CA ASN A 412 3.06 27.38 5.98
C ASN A 412 3.64 28.78 5.79
N ASP A 413 3.47 29.66 6.79
CA ASP A 413 3.96 31.05 6.81
C ASP A 413 5.50 31.19 6.70
N ASP A 414 6.24 30.07 6.75
CA ASP A 414 7.71 30.03 6.69
C ASP A 414 8.30 30.30 5.29
N TYR A 415 7.46 30.49 4.26
CA TYR A 415 7.92 30.75 2.88
C TYR A 415 7.55 32.15 2.40
N PRO A 416 8.41 33.17 2.60
CA PRO A 416 8.11 34.51 2.15
C PRO A 416 8.15 34.61 0.62
N GLY A 417 7.00 34.91 0.01
CA GLY A 417 6.92 35.69 -1.23
C GLY A 417 7.42 35.05 -2.53
N GLY A 418 7.16 33.77 -2.79
CA GLY A 418 7.46 33.15 -4.10
C GLY A 418 6.27 33.14 -5.07
N THR A 419 6.54 33.28 -6.36
CA THR A 419 5.53 33.06 -7.42
C THR A 419 5.44 31.57 -7.69
N ILE A 420 4.23 31.02 -7.62
CA ILE A 420 3.95 29.60 -7.85
C ILE A 420 3.39 29.45 -9.27
N PHE A 421 4.20 28.90 -10.18
CA PHE A 421 3.72 28.58 -11.52
C PHE A 421 3.11 27.19 -11.52
N ILE A 422 1.79 27.09 -11.73
CA ILE A 422 1.11 25.82 -11.93
C ILE A 422 1.03 25.57 -13.43
N ILE A 423 1.81 24.64 -13.95
CA ILE A 423 1.73 24.21 -15.35
C ILE A 423 0.86 22.94 -15.41
N PRO A 424 -0.38 23.02 -15.91
CA PRO A 424 -1.18 21.83 -16.14
C PRO A 424 -0.59 21.03 -17.30
N SER A 425 -0.18 19.80 -17.05
CA SER A 425 0.15 18.84 -18.10
C SER A 425 -1.12 18.38 -18.82
N PHE A 426 -1.07 18.43 -20.16
CA PHE A 426 -2.18 18.10 -21.05
C PHE A 426 -2.52 16.59 -21.13
N SER A 427 -1.75 15.70 -20.50
CA SER A 427 -1.95 14.24 -20.58
C SER A 427 -2.59 13.61 -19.33
N GLY A 428 -2.96 14.40 -18.32
CA GLY A 428 -3.38 13.86 -17.02
C GLY A 428 -2.22 13.36 -16.16
N GLU A 429 -0.97 13.47 -16.62
CA GLU A 429 0.22 13.20 -15.82
C GLU A 429 0.96 14.50 -15.46
N ASN A 430 0.99 14.81 -14.17
CA ASN A 430 1.87 15.75 -13.47
C ASN A 430 1.54 17.25 -13.56
N LEU A 431 1.32 17.83 -12.38
CA LEU A 431 1.25 19.27 -12.15
C LEU A 431 2.68 19.74 -11.88
N LEU A 432 3.31 20.41 -12.85
CA LEU A 432 4.63 21.01 -12.62
C LEU A 432 4.42 22.33 -11.88
N ILE A 433 4.84 22.36 -10.62
CA ILE A 433 4.83 23.60 -9.83
C ILE A 433 6.26 24.13 -9.79
N GLN A 434 6.48 25.32 -10.35
CA GLN A 434 7.78 25.99 -10.29
C GLN A 434 7.72 27.06 -9.20
N TYR A 435 8.59 26.94 -8.19
CA TYR A 435 8.73 27.96 -7.15
C TYR A 435 9.97 28.80 -7.44
N ASN A 436 9.76 30.10 -7.63
CA ASN A 436 10.84 31.07 -7.71
C ASN A 436 10.82 31.91 -6.44
N ASN A 437 11.86 31.80 -5.62
CA ASN A 437 12.04 32.70 -4.49
C ASN A 437 12.65 34.03 -4.97
N ASN A 438 12.57 35.09 -4.16
CA ASN A 438 13.17 36.39 -4.45
C ASN A 438 14.71 36.37 -4.61
N GLN A 439 15.35 35.20 -4.57
CA GLN A 439 16.78 34.99 -4.80
C GLN A 439 17.08 34.32 -6.15
N GLY A 440 16.08 34.09 -7.01
CA GLY A 440 16.26 33.53 -8.35
C GLY A 440 16.58 32.03 -8.38
N LYS A 441 16.36 31.30 -7.27
CA LYS A 441 16.53 29.85 -7.26
C LYS A 441 15.25 29.18 -7.72
N ILE A 442 15.37 28.43 -8.80
CA ILE A 442 14.31 27.59 -9.35
C ILE A 442 14.38 26.24 -8.65
N TYR A 443 13.31 25.88 -7.95
CA TYR A 443 13.16 24.54 -7.39
C TYR A 443 12.13 23.76 -8.20
N ASP A 444 12.49 22.56 -8.61
CA ASP A 444 11.53 21.60 -9.13
C ASP A 444 10.73 21.04 -7.94
N ILE A 445 9.44 21.36 -7.84
CA ILE A 445 8.66 20.99 -6.66
C ILE A 445 8.48 19.46 -6.56
N TYR A 446 8.71 18.68 -7.62
CA TYR A 446 8.72 17.21 -7.48
C TYR A 446 9.86 16.71 -6.58
N SER A 447 11.06 17.29 -6.66
CA SER A 447 12.15 16.95 -5.76
C SER A 447 11.92 17.50 -4.34
N LEU A 448 11.22 18.63 -4.22
CA LEU A 448 10.75 19.14 -2.92
C LEU A 448 9.67 18.25 -2.29
N ILE A 449 8.68 17.78 -3.06
CA ILE A 449 7.61 16.86 -2.63
C ILE A 449 8.20 15.50 -2.25
N PHE A 450 9.21 15.01 -2.96
CA PHE A 450 9.94 13.79 -2.59
C PHE A 450 10.70 13.94 -1.26
N CYS A 451 11.26 15.11 -0.95
CA CYS A 451 11.83 15.39 0.37
C CYS A 451 10.74 15.61 1.45
N ILE A 452 9.54 16.10 1.08
CA ILE A 452 8.37 16.26 1.97
C ILE A 452 7.61 14.93 2.19
N GLY A 453 7.87 13.91 1.36
CA GLY A 453 7.28 12.57 1.41
C GLY A 453 7.84 11.63 2.48
N GLY A 454 8.72 12.10 3.37
CA GLY A 454 9.17 11.34 4.54
C GLY A 454 10.40 10.45 4.33
N LYS A 455 11.24 10.70 3.31
CA LYS A 455 12.56 10.06 3.23
C LYS A 455 13.58 10.82 4.10
N PRO A 456 14.59 10.14 4.68
CA PRO A 456 15.59 10.78 5.53
C PRO A 456 16.36 11.88 4.78
N ARG A 457 16.61 13.00 5.47
CA ARG A 457 17.36 14.18 4.97
C ARG A 457 18.71 13.83 4.31
N SER A 458 19.31 12.69 4.66
CA SER A 458 20.60 12.22 4.12
C SER A 458 20.60 11.94 2.62
N ARG A 459 19.44 11.76 1.97
CA ARG A 459 19.36 11.68 0.49
C ARG A 459 19.11 13.01 -0.21
N CYS A 460 18.66 14.04 0.52
CA CYS A 460 18.46 15.38 -0.04
C CYS A 460 19.77 16.22 -0.03
N SER A 461 20.85 15.73 0.59
CA SER A 461 22.14 16.43 0.65
C SER A 461 23.05 16.25 -0.58
N ASP A 462 22.76 15.28 -1.46
CA ASP A 462 23.51 15.04 -2.70
C ASP A 462 23.02 15.87 -3.90
N THR A 463 22.05 16.78 -3.70
CA THR A 463 21.55 17.67 -4.76
C THR A 463 22.62 18.61 -5.30
N LYS A 464 23.68 18.92 -4.52
CA LYS A 464 24.78 19.77 -4.97
C LYS A 464 25.55 19.20 -6.18
N LYS A 465 25.62 17.88 -6.32
CA LYS A 465 26.32 17.22 -7.43
C LYS A 465 25.53 17.30 -8.75
N TYR A 466 24.21 17.21 -8.65
CA TYR A 466 23.30 17.35 -9.81
C TYR A 466 23.03 18.81 -10.17
N GLU A 467 23.11 19.73 -9.20
CA GLU A 467 23.06 21.17 -9.46
C GLU A 467 24.26 21.63 -10.32
N SER A 468 25.49 21.21 -10.02
CA SER A 468 26.67 21.67 -10.78
C SER A 468 26.68 21.20 -12.24
N GLU A 469 26.27 19.95 -12.51
CA GLU A 469 26.22 19.41 -13.89
C GLU A 469 25.09 20.04 -14.72
N PHE A 470 23.97 20.40 -14.08
CA PHE A 470 22.87 21.10 -14.74
C PHE A 470 23.17 22.58 -15.01
N TYR A 471 23.93 23.24 -14.12
CA TYR A 471 24.36 24.64 -14.30
C TYR A 471 25.40 24.77 -15.42
N GLU A 472 26.37 23.86 -15.57
CA GLU A 472 27.32 23.89 -16.69
C GLU A 472 26.66 23.64 -18.05
N TYR A 473 25.62 22.79 -18.10
CA TYR A 473 24.89 22.50 -19.34
C TYR A 473 24.08 23.71 -19.84
N ILE A 474 23.53 24.53 -18.94
CA ILE A 474 22.79 25.75 -19.31
C ILE A 474 23.75 26.91 -19.64
N LEU A 475 24.96 26.94 -19.08
CA LEU A 475 25.93 28.02 -19.27
C LEU A 475 26.76 27.90 -20.56
N SER A 476 26.74 26.76 -21.27
CA SER A 476 27.54 26.54 -22.49
C SER A 476 26.95 27.17 -23.77
N GLY A 477 25.72 27.69 -23.74
CA GLY A 477 25.24 28.63 -24.76
C GLY A 477 25.23 28.13 -26.21
N GLU A 478 25.11 26.83 -26.47
CA GLU A 478 25.01 26.32 -27.84
C GLU A 478 23.60 25.81 -28.20
N ARG A 479 23.02 26.52 -29.18
CA ARG A 479 21.91 26.14 -30.08
C ARG A 479 20.51 26.04 -29.48
N ILE A 480 19.79 27.17 -29.53
CA ILE A 480 18.32 27.17 -29.47
C ILE A 480 17.78 27.92 -30.69
N CYS A 481 17.55 27.15 -31.76
CA CYS A 481 16.52 27.35 -32.77
C CYS A 481 16.54 26.14 -33.72
N LYS A 482 16.04 24.98 -33.26
CA LYS A 482 15.40 23.95 -34.10
C LYS A 482 14.82 22.81 -33.24
N SER A 483 13.59 22.45 -33.62
CA SER A 483 12.76 21.26 -33.35
C SER A 483 13.31 20.09 -32.51
N GLU A 484 12.46 19.62 -31.61
CA GLU A 484 12.34 18.26 -31.05
C GLU A 484 13.63 17.53 -30.66
N PHE A 485 13.94 17.50 -29.36
CA PHE A 485 14.81 16.49 -28.78
C PHE A 485 14.19 15.90 -27.51
N VAL A 486 13.84 14.61 -27.61
CA VAL A 486 13.68 13.69 -26.48
C VAL A 486 15.07 13.18 -26.15
N ILE A 487 15.62 13.53 -24.98
CA ILE A 487 16.90 12.98 -24.52
C ILE A 487 16.61 11.85 -23.53
N THR A 488 16.83 10.62 -23.98
CA THR A 488 17.07 9.44 -23.14
C THR A 488 18.57 9.36 -22.84
N LEU A 489 18.96 9.45 -21.57
CA LEU A 489 20.34 9.19 -21.15
C LEU A 489 20.52 7.71 -20.83
N ASN A 490 21.52 7.09 -21.46
CA ASN A 490 22.01 5.75 -21.17
C ASN A 490 23.54 5.78 -21.11
N GLU A 491 24.10 4.93 -20.23
CA GLU A 491 25.48 4.40 -20.16
C GLU A 491 26.57 5.11 -19.30
N THR A 492 26.96 4.38 -18.24
CA THR A 492 28.30 4.00 -17.72
C THR A 492 29.53 4.90 -17.94
N TYR A 493 30.35 5.12 -16.89
CA TYR A 493 31.82 4.88 -16.90
C TYR A 493 32.50 5.00 -15.50
N ASN A 494 33.67 4.35 -15.41
CA ASN A 494 34.60 4.10 -14.29
C ASN A 494 35.63 5.24 -14.01
N HIS A 495 36.07 5.31 -12.75
CA HIS A 495 37.37 5.72 -12.13
C HIS A 495 38.13 7.06 -12.41
N ASN A 496 38.54 7.66 -11.27
CA ASN A 496 39.78 8.38 -10.90
C ASN A 496 40.18 9.73 -11.55
N LEU A 497 40.25 10.80 -10.74
CA LEU A 497 41.50 11.56 -10.43
C LEU A 497 41.28 12.75 -9.46
N PHE A 498 42.40 13.14 -8.83
CA PHE A 498 42.60 14.03 -7.68
C PHE A 498 42.34 15.54 -7.93
N GLY A 499 41.92 16.23 -6.85
CA GLY A 499 42.55 17.44 -6.30
C GLY A 499 42.40 18.80 -7.01
N LEU A 500 41.79 19.78 -6.34
CA LEU A 500 42.37 21.08 -5.93
C LEU A 500 41.31 21.98 -5.26
N ALA A 501 41.76 22.83 -4.35
CA ALA A 501 40.97 23.68 -3.43
C ALA A 501 40.23 24.85 -4.13
N PRO A 502 39.22 25.48 -3.48
CA PRO A 502 38.40 26.51 -4.13
C PRO A 502 38.97 27.92 -3.98
N GLU A 503 39.06 28.65 -5.09
CA GLU A 503 39.21 30.11 -5.10
C GLU A 503 37.84 30.83 -5.01
N PRO A 504 37.77 32.04 -4.43
CA PRO A 504 36.51 32.76 -4.27
C PRO A 504 36.12 33.51 -5.55
N VAL A 505 34.97 33.16 -6.12
CA VAL A 505 34.39 33.91 -7.25
C VAL A 505 33.78 35.23 -6.74
N VAL A 506 34.43 36.32 -7.13
CA VAL A 506 33.95 37.70 -7.00
C VAL A 506 32.70 37.91 -7.87
N ARG A 507 31.59 38.33 -7.25
CA ARG A 507 30.33 38.68 -7.93
C ARG A 507 30.49 40.01 -8.67
N ASN A 508 30.42 39.98 -10.00
CA ASN A 508 30.30 41.21 -10.80
C ASN A 508 28.87 41.31 -11.38
N SER A 509 27.97 41.95 -10.62
CA SER A 509 26.53 42.07 -10.92
C SER A 509 26.23 42.81 -12.23
N GLN A 510 27.16 43.65 -12.73
CA GLN A 510 26.99 44.36 -14.00
C GLN A 510 27.04 43.43 -15.22
N LYS A 511 27.83 42.35 -15.17
CA LYS A 511 27.95 41.40 -16.29
C LYS A 511 26.66 40.58 -16.46
N ILE A 512 26.04 40.20 -15.34
CA ILE A 512 24.77 39.46 -15.30
C ILE A 512 23.62 40.32 -15.86
N ASN A 513 23.51 41.59 -15.46
CA ASN A 513 22.46 42.47 -15.96
C ASN A 513 22.57 42.72 -17.47
N SER A 514 23.79 42.89 -18.01
CA SER A 514 24.00 43.04 -19.45
C SER A 514 23.65 41.79 -20.27
N MET A 515 23.81 40.60 -19.69
CA MET A 515 23.43 39.33 -20.33
C MET A 515 21.91 39.10 -20.30
N ILE A 516 21.24 39.51 -19.22
CA ILE A 516 19.77 39.44 -19.11
C ILE A 516 19.12 40.38 -20.13
N GLU A 517 19.58 41.62 -20.26
CA GLU A 517 19.06 42.56 -21.28
C GLU A 517 19.28 42.06 -22.72
N LYS A 518 20.43 41.41 -22.99
CA LYS A 518 20.72 40.82 -24.30
C LYS A 518 19.77 39.66 -24.63
N ASN A 519 19.45 38.81 -23.65
CA ASN A 519 18.53 37.69 -23.83
C ASN A 519 17.07 38.12 -23.94
N ILE A 520 16.65 39.18 -23.24
CA ILE A 520 15.32 39.78 -23.38
C ILE A 520 15.15 40.38 -24.79
N LYS A 521 16.16 41.10 -25.31
CA LYS A 521 16.15 41.61 -26.70
C LYS A 521 16.10 40.48 -27.74
N ASN A 522 16.81 39.37 -27.51
CA ASN A 522 16.75 38.22 -28.40
C ASN A 522 15.37 37.54 -28.39
N PHE A 523 14.71 37.48 -27.22
CA PHE A 523 13.36 36.94 -27.08
C PHE A 523 12.30 37.83 -27.74
N GLU A 524 12.42 39.15 -27.62
CA GLU A 524 11.54 40.10 -28.31
C GLU A 524 11.70 40.06 -29.83
N ASN A 525 12.92 39.84 -30.33
CA ASN A 525 13.17 39.64 -31.77
C ASN A 525 12.58 38.33 -32.30
N CYS A 526 12.54 37.25 -31.50
CA CYS A 526 11.83 36.01 -31.86
C CYS A 526 10.31 36.22 -31.99
N LYS A 527 9.74 37.17 -31.24
CA LYS A 527 8.30 37.47 -31.24
C LYS A 527 7.82 38.16 -32.53
N LYS A 528 8.72 38.83 -33.26
CA LYS A 528 8.41 39.53 -34.52
C LYS A 528 8.24 38.61 -35.74
N ASN A 529 8.70 37.37 -35.68
CA ASN A 529 8.77 36.47 -36.84
C ASN A 529 7.71 35.36 -36.90
N TYR A 530 6.70 35.37 -36.02
CA TYR A 530 5.61 34.38 -36.04
C TYR A 530 4.23 35.03 -36.12
N THR A 531 3.68 35.11 -37.33
CA THR A 531 2.28 35.48 -37.66
C THR A 531 1.30 34.35 -37.35
N LEU A 532 1.29 33.86 -36.11
CA LEU A 532 0.23 32.96 -35.63
C LEU A 532 0.05 33.04 -34.12
N ILE A 533 -0.32 34.23 -33.63
CA ILE A 533 -0.75 34.40 -32.25
C ILE A 533 -2.25 34.04 -32.17
N LYS A 534 -2.54 32.79 -31.80
CA LYS A 534 -3.83 32.48 -31.15
C LYS A 534 -3.82 33.16 -29.77
N LYS A 535 -4.88 33.91 -29.47
CA LYS A 535 -5.04 34.68 -28.21
C LYS A 535 -4.81 33.78 -26.99
N PHE A 536 -3.77 34.07 -26.23
CA PHE A 536 -3.68 33.69 -24.82
C PHE A 536 -4.30 34.82 -24.00
N ASN A 537 -5.38 34.53 -23.27
CA ASN A 537 -5.91 35.48 -22.29
C ASN A 537 -5.10 35.30 -21.00
N ILE A 538 -4.34 36.33 -20.65
CA ILE A 538 -3.67 36.41 -19.36
C ILE A 538 -4.72 36.85 -18.35
N TRP A 539 -5.06 35.97 -17.41
CA TRP A 539 -5.86 36.34 -16.24
C TRP A 539 -4.90 36.70 -15.11
N ARG A 540 -5.05 37.93 -14.61
CA ARG A 540 -4.34 38.44 -13.44
C ARG A 540 -5.41 38.81 -12.43
N GLU A 541 -5.47 38.05 -11.33
CA GLU A 541 -6.30 38.39 -10.17
C GLU A 541 -5.37 38.79 -9.03
N ASP A 542 -5.56 39.99 -8.50
CA ASP A 542 -4.78 40.51 -7.38
C ASP A 542 -5.33 39.93 -6.06
N PHE A 543 -4.71 38.86 -5.59
CA PHE A 543 -4.97 38.27 -4.27
C PHE A 543 -3.96 38.79 -3.24
N GLY A 544 -4.07 40.07 -2.87
CA GLY A 544 -3.19 40.68 -1.86
C GLY A 544 -1.70 40.68 -2.25
N LYS A 545 -0.80 40.31 -1.33
CA LYS A 545 0.67 40.35 -1.53
C LYS A 545 1.23 39.41 -2.62
N TYR A 546 0.39 38.65 -3.31
CA TYR A 546 0.82 37.65 -4.28
C TYR A 546 0.19 37.88 -5.65
N ASN A 547 1.00 37.81 -6.70
CA ASN A 547 0.53 37.76 -8.09
C ASN A 547 0.37 36.29 -8.50
N LEU A 548 -0.84 35.89 -8.91
CA LEU A 548 -1.08 34.59 -9.52
C LEU A 548 -1.22 34.77 -11.04
N LEU A 549 -0.42 34.04 -11.82
CA LEU A 549 -0.47 34.04 -13.28
C LEU A 549 -1.00 32.69 -13.77
N ILE A 550 -2.24 32.68 -14.26
CA ILE A 550 -2.89 31.49 -14.80
C ILE A 550 -2.94 31.60 -16.32
N TYR A 551 -2.35 30.60 -17.01
CA TYR A 551 -2.46 30.48 -18.47
C TYR A 551 -3.62 29.55 -18.82
N LYS A 552 -4.72 30.12 -19.35
CA LYS A 552 -5.85 29.35 -19.86
C LYS A 552 -5.81 29.31 -21.38
N LYS A 553 -5.60 28.13 -21.96
CA LYS A 553 -5.81 27.92 -23.40
C LYS A 553 -7.31 27.68 -23.63
N THR A 554 -7.98 28.62 -24.27
CA THR A 554 -9.37 28.42 -24.72
C THR A 554 -9.33 27.61 -26.02
N LEU A 555 -9.82 26.39 -26.00
CA LEU A 555 -10.15 25.65 -27.22
C LEU A 555 -11.58 26.03 -27.60
N ILE A 556 -11.75 26.62 -28.79
CA ILE A 556 -13.04 26.65 -29.51
C ILE A 556 -13.06 25.39 -30.36
#